data_AF-A0A7J6DK48-F1
#
_entry.id   AF-A0A7J6DK48-F1
#
_cell.length_a   1.000
_cell.length_b   1.000
_cell.length_c   1.000
_cell.angle_alpha   90.00
_cell.angle_beta   90.00
_cell.angle_gamma   90.00
#
_symmetry.space_group_name_H-M   'P 1'
#
loop_
_entity.id
_entity.type
_entity.pdbx_description
1 polymer ?
#
loop_
_entity_poly.entity_id
_entity_poly.type
_entity_poly.pdbx_seq_one_letter_code
_entity_poly.pdbx_strand_id
1 'polypeptide(L)'
;MSMSMSSHMGSMASSIVAFVLVLLLPKYLANNNNIGSTSVLNSDVDLLEFPLNLEFLETEFFLYGALGYGLDRVAPHLTKGGPPPVGATKANLDNITADIITQFGFQEVGHLRAIQHTVKGFPRPLLNLSSSVFAGVIKDAFGREITPPFDPYRNSLNFLIASYLVPYVGLTGYVGTNPNLNKPTSRSLLAGLLGVESGQDAVIRALLYERKEMTVEPYNITVAEFTERISELRNRLGRTDVTDEGLVVPIDLGAEGKVSGNVLSANQDSLSYGRTPAEILRIVYGNGNEGVAGGFFPKGANGRIARSYLVSSMRMSSHMGSMASSIVAFMLVLLLPKYLAVNNNIGIVLNSDVDLLEFPLNLEFLEAEFFLYGALGYGLDRVAPQLTKGGPPPIGATKANLDNVTTDIITQFGFQEVGHLRAIQNTVTGFPRPLLNLSSSVFAGVIKDAFGREITPPFDPYRNSLNFLIASYLVPYVGLTGYVGANPNLIKPTSKSLVAGLLGVESGQDAVIRALLYERREMRVEPYNITVAEFTNRISELRNRLGRSGVKDEGLVVPIALGAEGRVSGNVLSANQDSLSYGRTPAEILRIVYGNGNERVPGGFFPRGANGRIARSYI
;
A
#
# COMPACT_ATOMS: atom_id res chain seq x y z
N MET A 1 25.66 73.93 -10.37
CA MET A 1 24.60 74.73 -11.03
C MET A 1 23.28 74.07 -10.67
N SER A 2 22.69 74.45 -9.52
CA SER A 2 21.52 75.35 -9.38
C SER A 2 20.25 74.79 -10.04
N MET A 3 19.30 74.28 -9.24
CA MET A 3 17.96 74.86 -8.93
C MET A 3 16.97 74.81 -10.12
N SER A 4 15.66 74.58 -10.00
CA SER A 4 14.74 74.20 -8.91
C SER A 4 13.39 73.81 -9.54
N MET A 5 12.56 73.21 -8.70
CA MET A 5 11.14 72.83 -8.80
C MET A 5 10.18 73.82 -9.50
N SER A 6 9.08 73.30 -10.08
CA SER A 6 7.70 73.70 -9.71
C SER A 6 6.64 72.73 -10.25
N SER A 7 5.57 72.60 -9.47
CA SER A 7 4.47 71.63 -9.48
C SER A 7 3.15 72.18 -10.05
N HIS A 8 2.13 71.31 -10.02
CA HIS A 8 0.66 71.53 -10.11
C HIS A 8 0.02 71.57 -11.50
N MET A 9 -1.23 71.12 -11.72
CA MET A 9 -2.16 70.14 -11.14
C MET A 9 -3.40 70.19 -12.06
N GLY A 10 -3.99 69.06 -12.44
CA GLY A 10 -5.28 69.01 -13.14
C GLY A 10 -5.96 67.67 -12.93
N SER A 11 -7.17 67.69 -12.39
CA SER A 11 -7.84 66.60 -11.68
C SER A 11 -8.92 65.86 -12.48
N MET A 12 -9.17 64.63 -12.03
CA MET A 12 -10.46 63.92 -11.86
C MET A 12 -10.71 62.63 -12.68
N ALA A 13 -10.77 61.54 -11.89
CA ALA A 13 -11.75 60.43 -11.87
C ALA A 13 -11.70 59.36 -13.00
N SER A 14 -11.68 58.03 -12.75
CA SER A 14 -11.67 57.19 -11.54
C SER A 14 -11.27 55.74 -11.91
N SER A 15 -10.66 55.05 -10.93
CA SER A 15 -10.84 53.61 -10.59
C SER A 15 -9.83 52.53 -11.01
N ILE A 16 -9.08 52.10 -9.97
CA ILE A 16 -8.82 50.70 -9.49
C ILE A 16 -7.80 49.87 -10.30
N VAL A 17 -6.50 49.95 -9.98
CA VAL A 17 -5.69 49.14 -9.01
C VAL A 17 -5.35 47.72 -9.51
N ALA A 18 -4.11 47.55 -9.96
CA ALA A 18 -3.31 46.34 -9.79
C ALA A 18 -1.83 46.68 -10.01
N PHE A 19 -1.06 46.88 -8.94
CA PHE A 19 0.40 46.88 -8.99
C PHE A 19 0.94 46.04 -7.85
N VAL A 20 1.44 44.85 -8.20
CA VAL A 20 2.19 43.96 -7.32
C VAL A 20 3.62 44.48 -7.27
N LEU A 21 4.03 45.02 -6.12
CA LEU A 21 5.44 45.31 -5.84
C LEU A 21 6.01 44.23 -4.93
N VAL A 22 6.99 43.53 -5.47
CA VAL A 22 7.90 42.60 -4.81
C VAL A 22 8.70 43.35 -3.75
N LEU A 23 8.70 42.88 -2.49
CA LEU A 23 9.91 42.68 -1.65
C LEU A 23 9.55 42.26 -0.21
N LEU A 24 10.29 41.24 0.26
CA LEU A 24 10.54 40.85 1.67
C LEU A 24 9.50 39.99 2.40
N LEU A 25 9.55 38.68 2.13
CA LEU A 25 9.23 37.64 3.12
C LEU A 25 10.33 36.56 3.10
N PRO A 26 10.73 36.01 4.26
CA PRO A 26 11.82 35.04 4.34
C PRO A 26 11.45 33.78 3.56
N LYS A 27 12.38 33.28 2.73
CA LYS A 27 12.33 31.94 2.17
C LYS A 27 12.28 30.91 3.30
N TYR A 28 11.08 30.56 3.75
CA TYR A 28 10.84 29.27 4.37
C TYR A 28 10.92 28.25 3.25
N LEU A 29 12.09 27.65 3.12
CA LEU A 29 12.29 26.43 2.35
C LEU A 29 11.31 25.40 2.90
N ALA A 30 10.28 25.12 2.11
CA ALA A 30 9.62 23.83 2.16
C ALA A 30 10.72 22.77 2.09
N ASN A 31 10.67 21.82 3.02
CA ASN A 31 11.53 20.66 3.02
C ASN A 31 11.11 19.77 1.85
N ASN A 32 11.38 20.23 0.62
CA ASN A 32 11.45 19.37 -0.54
C ASN A 32 12.54 18.36 -0.19
N ASN A 33 12.16 17.10 -0.12
CA ASN A 33 13.11 16.02 -0.36
C ASN A 33 13.64 16.21 -1.78
N ASN A 34 14.63 17.11 -1.92
CA ASN A 34 15.54 17.11 -3.04
C ASN A 34 16.16 15.72 -3.00
N ILE A 35 15.68 14.84 -3.87
CA ILE A 35 16.36 13.61 -4.25
C ILE A 35 17.66 14.08 -4.91
N GLY A 36 18.65 14.40 -4.08
CA GLY A 36 20.01 14.64 -4.53
C GLY A 36 20.45 13.39 -5.29
N SER A 37 20.94 13.59 -6.51
CA SER A 37 21.39 12.57 -7.44
C SER A 37 22.57 11.77 -6.87
N THR A 38 22.29 10.95 -5.87
CA THR A 38 23.20 9.92 -5.38
C THR A 38 22.99 8.73 -6.29
N SER A 39 24.03 8.34 -7.03
CA SER A 39 23.97 7.24 -7.99
C SER A 39 23.42 5.97 -7.31
N VAL A 40 22.30 5.46 -7.80
CA VAL A 40 21.74 4.16 -7.42
C VAL A 40 22.78 3.07 -7.76
N LEU A 41 22.93 2.05 -6.92
CA LEU A 41 23.83 0.92 -7.23
C LEU A 41 23.30 0.15 -8.43
N ASN A 42 24.18 -0.34 -9.31
CA ASN A 42 23.76 -1.10 -10.49
C ASN A 42 22.84 -2.29 -10.17
N SER A 43 23.05 -2.96 -9.03
CA SER A 43 22.17 -4.03 -8.54
C SER A 43 20.78 -3.54 -8.17
N ASP A 44 20.68 -2.36 -7.53
CA ASP A 44 19.39 -1.75 -7.19
C ASP A 44 18.70 -1.23 -8.46
N VAL A 45 19.45 -0.73 -9.45
CA VAL A 45 18.88 -0.30 -10.75
C VAL A 45 18.15 -1.44 -11.42
N ASP A 46 18.79 -2.61 -11.56
CA ASP A 46 18.18 -3.77 -12.21
C ASP A 46 16.90 -4.23 -11.48
N LEU A 47 16.90 -4.17 -10.14
CA LEU A 47 15.76 -4.51 -9.30
C LEU A 47 14.62 -3.49 -9.37
N LEU A 48 14.91 -2.21 -9.52
CA LEU A 48 13.89 -1.15 -9.68
C LEU A 48 13.36 -1.05 -11.11
N GLU A 49 14.14 -1.43 -12.11
CA GLU A 49 13.68 -1.48 -13.50
C GLU A 49 12.76 -2.67 -13.77
N PHE A 50 12.92 -3.80 -13.07
CA PHE A 50 12.08 -4.96 -13.31
C PHE A 50 10.57 -4.69 -13.10
N PRO A 51 10.13 -4.05 -12.01
CA PRO A 51 8.73 -3.71 -11.78
C PRO A 51 8.09 -2.86 -12.88
N LEU A 52 8.85 -2.01 -13.60
CA LEU A 52 8.30 -1.20 -14.71
C LEU A 52 7.49 -2.01 -15.72
N ASN A 53 7.78 -3.32 -15.88
CA ASN A 53 6.96 -4.19 -16.71
C ASN A 53 5.52 -4.31 -16.22
N LEU A 54 5.33 -4.51 -14.91
CA LEU A 54 4.01 -4.61 -14.27
C LEU A 54 3.34 -3.25 -14.22
N GLU A 55 4.07 -2.20 -13.87
CA GLU A 55 3.55 -0.81 -13.91
C GLU A 55 2.98 -0.45 -15.28
N PHE A 56 3.68 -0.79 -16.38
CA PHE A 56 3.13 -0.58 -17.72
C PHE A 56 1.89 -1.44 -17.98
N LEU A 57 1.85 -2.68 -17.50
CA LEU A 57 0.70 -3.56 -17.65
C LEU A 57 -0.54 -2.98 -16.96
N GLU A 58 -0.37 -2.57 -15.71
CA GLU A 58 -1.41 -2.04 -14.83
C GLU A 58 -1.90 -0.68 -15.28
N THR A 59 -0.97 0.24 -15.57
CA THR A 59 -1.31 1.57 -16.10
C THR A 59 -2.18 1.46 -17.36
N GLU A 60 -1.75 0.64 -18.33
CA GLU A 60 -2.51 0.48 -19.58
C GLU A 60 -3.86 -0.19 -19.32
N PHE A 61 -3.91 -1.24 -18.51
CA PHE A 61 -5.14 -1.96 -18.23
C PHE A 61 -6.20 -1.07 -17.56
N PHE A 62 -5.82 -0.32 -16.52
CA PHE A 62 -6.75 0.57 -15.81
C PHE A 62 -7.14 1.81 -16.63
N LEU A 63 -6.19 2.47 -17.31
CA LEU A 63 -6.50 3.62 -18.16
C LEU A 63 -7.43 3.24 -19.33
N TYR A 64 -7.17 2.13 -20.02
CA TYR A 64 -8.07 1.66 -21.06
C TYR A 64 -9.43 1.26 -20.48
N GLY A 65 -9.46 0.48 -19.39
CA GLY A 65 -10.70 0.06 -18.74
C GLY A 65 -11.63 1.23 -18.41
N ALA A 66 -11.11 2.28 -17.77
CA ALA A 66 -11.91 3.44 -17.38
C ALA A 66 -12.14 4.45 -18.52
N LEU A 67 -11.12 4.77 -19.31
CA LEU A 67 -11.12 5.93 -20.22
C LEU A 67 -11.21 5.55 -21.70
N GLY A 68 -10.84 4.32 -22.06
CA GLY A 68 -10.76 3.84 -23.44
C GLY A 68 -9.47 4.24 -24.18
N TYR A 69 -8.48 4.78 -23.47
CA TYR A 69 -7.16 5.13 -24.02
C TYR A 69 -6.11 5.08 -22.92
N GLY A 70 -4.85 4.82 -23.30
CA GLY A 70 -3.74 4.62 -22.37
C GLY A 70 -2.70 5.74 -22.34
N LEU A 71 -1.46 5.36 -22.04
CA LEU A 71 -0.34 6.30 -21.82
C LEU A 71 -0.06 7.20 -23.02
N ASP A 72 -0.29 6.73 -24.25
CA ASP A 72 -0.03 7.52 -25.46
C ASP A 72 -0.83 8.84 -25.50
N ARG A 73 -1.95 8.91 -24.77
CA ARG A 73 -2.74 10.13 -24.60
C ARG A 73 -2.55 10.78 -23.23
N VAL A 74 -2.38 9.99 -22.16
CA VAL A 74 -2.30 10.51 -20.79
C VAL A 74 -0.92 11.09 -20.48
N ALA A 75 0.15 10.34 -20.78
CA ALA A 75 1.53 10.71 -20.47
C ALA A 75 2.50 10.08 -21.50
N PRO A 76 2.49 10.52 -22.77
CA PRO A 76 3.20 9.84 -23.87
C PRO A 76 4.72 9.76 -23.66
N HIS A 77 5.30 10.71 -22.91
CA HIS A 77 6.72 10.73 -22.59
C HIS A 77 7.17 9.53 -21.71
N LEU A 78 6.27 8.97 -20.88
CA LEU A 78 6.57 7.82 -20.02
C LEU A 78 6.65 6.50 -20.80
N THR A 79 6.10 6.43 -22.02
CA THR A 79 6.17 5.23 -22.85
C THR A 79 7.58 4.98 -23.39
N LYS A 80 8.42 6.03 -23.43
CA LYS A 80 9.75 6.06 -24.08
C LYS A 80 9.74 5.48 -25.50
N GLY A 81 8.66 5.74 -26.25
CA GLY A 81 8.49 5.29 -27.63
C GLY A 81 8.14 3.81 -27.78
N GLY A 82 7.80 3.11 -26.70
CA GLY A 82 7.31 1.74 -26.75
C GLY A 82 5.94 1.62 -27.45
N PRO A 83 5.63 0.50 -28.11
CA PRO A 83 4.39 0.33 -28.87
C PRO A 83 3.14 0.34 -27.98
N PRO A 84 1.97 0.81 -28.47
CA PRO A 84 0.71 0.72 -27.75
C PRO A 84 0.28 -0.73 -27.46
N PRO A 85 -0.50 -0.98 -26.41
CA PRO A 85 -1.02 -2.31 -26.11
C PRO A 85 -1.97 -2.78 -27.21
N VAL A 86 -2.04 -4.09 -27.42
CA VAL A 86 -2.98 -4.73 -28.36
C VAL A 86 -4.25 -5.15 -27.63
N GLY A 87 -5.40 -4.85 -28.20
CA GLY A 87 -6.70 -5.38 -27.76
C GLY A 87 -7.27 -4.76 -26.49
N ALA A 88 -6.60 -3.76 -25.90
CA ALA A 88 -7.14 -2.99 -24.79
C ALA A 88 -8.34 -2.14 -25.25
N THR A 89 -9.44 -2.15 -24.48
CA THR A 89 -10.65 -1.39 -24.81
C THR A 89 -11.30 -0.79 -23.56
N LYS A 90 -12.26 0.11 -23.75
CA LYS A 90 -13.05 0.68 -22.66
C LYS A 90 -14.00 -0.38 -22.08
N ALA A 91 -13.94 -0.57 -20.77
CA ALA A 91 -14.88 -1.43 -20.06
C ALA A 91 -16.22 -0.73 -19.84
N ASN A 92 -17.30 -1.52 -19.78
CA ASN A 92 -18.61 -1.03 -19.39
C ASN A 92 -18.74 -1.02 -17.85
N LEU A 93 -18.21 0.01 -17.22
CA LEU A 93 -18.18 0.15 -15.77
C LEU A 93 -19.36 0.98 -15.26
N ASP A 94 -19.92 0.60 -14.12
CA ASP A 94 -20.78 1.50 -13.34
C ASP A 94 -20.00 2.71 -12.80
N ASN A 95 -20.71 3.71 -12.30
CA ASN A 95 -20.09 4.98 -11.92
C ASN A 95 -19.04 4.83 -10.80
N ILE A 96 -19.29 3.98 -9.81
CA ILE A 96 -18.38 3.83 -8.67
C ILE A 96 -17.12 3.07 -9.07
N THR A 97 -17.27 2.01 -9.85
CA THR A 97 -16.16 1.22 -10.37
C THR A 97 -15.35 2.05 -11.37
N ALA A 98 -16.01 2.80 -12.26
CA ALA A 98 -15.32 3.69 -13.21
C ALA A 98 -14.47 4.74 -12.50
N ASP A 99 -15.00 5.33 -11.43
CA ASP A 99 -14.30 6.34 -10.63
C ASP A 99 -13.07 5.74 -9.92
N ILE A 100 -13.20 4.58 -9.27
CA ILE A 100 -12.09 3.88 -8.61
C ILE A 100 -11.01 3.46 -9.63
N ILE A 101 -11.40 2.83 -10.75
CA ILE A 101 -10.44 2.40 -11.78
C ILE A 101 -9.77 3.59 -12.46
N THR A 102 -10.46 4.74 -12.58
CA THR A 102 -9.82 5.99 -13.04
C THR A 102 -8.75 6.46 -12.06
N GLN A 103 -9.00 6.38 -10.75
CA GLN A 103 -8.01 6.71 -9.72
C GLN A 103 -6.78 5.81 -9.86
N PHE A 104 -6.96 4.49 -9.98
CA PHE A 104 -5.85 3.54 -10.14
C PHE A 104 -5.03 3.84 -11.39
N GLY A 105 -5.69 4.00 -12.54
CA GLY A 105 -5.00 4.32 -13.78
C GLY A 105 -4.15 5.59 -13.71
N PHE A 106 -4.52 6.59 -12.91
CA PHE A 106 -3.70 7.78 -12.67
C PHE A 106 -2.63 7.57 -11.59
N GLN A 107 -2.87 6.73 -10.59
CA GLN A 107 -1.84 6.36 -9.61
C GLN A 107 -0.68 5.63 -10.28
N GLU A 108 -0.99 4.70 -11.19
CA GLU A 108 0.02 3.96 -11.96
C GLU A 108 0.88 4.86 -12.87
N VAL A 109 0.31 5.97 -13.38
CA VAL A 109 1.09 7.00 -14.09
C VAL A 109 2.11 7.66 -13.15
N GLY A 110 1.71 7.91 -11.90
CA GLY A 110 2.59 8.38 -10.82
C GLY A 110 3.72 7.40 -10.52
N HIS A 111 3.42 6.10 -10.41
CA HIS A 111 4.41 5.06 -10.16
C HIS A 111 5.47 4.97 -11.27
N LEU A 112 5.02 4.92 -12.53
CA LEU A 112 5.92 4.96 -13.70
C LEU A 112 6.84 6.18 -13.65
N ARG A 113 6.28 7.35 -13.34
CA ARG A 113 7.03 8.61 -13.21
C ARG A 113 8.05 8.54 -12.06
N ALA A 114 7.67 8.04 -10.89
CA ALA A 114 8.56 7.88 -9.73
C ALA A 114 9.77 6.98 -10.03
N ILE A 115 9.52 5.81 -10.63
CA ILE A 115 10.57 4.86 -10.97
C ILE A 115 11.47 5.44 -12.06
N GLN A 116 10.90 6.02 -13.12
CA GLN A 116 11.68 6.60 -14.23
C GLN A 116 12.44 7.89 -13.86
N HIS A 117 12.08 8.56 -12.76
CA HIS A 117 12.90 9.62 -12.16
C HIS A 117 14.10 9.06 -11.40
N THR A 118 14.00 7.83 -10.88
CA THR A 118 15.04 7.20 -10.06
C THR A 118 16.02 6.37 -10.89
N VAL A 119 15.53 5.69 -11.92
CA VAL A 119 16.32 4.85 -12.82
C VAL A 119 16.06 5.21 -14.28
N LYS A 120 16.98 4.80 -15.17
CA LYS A 120 16.85 5.09 -16.61
C LYS A 120 15.60 4.44 -17.19
N GLY A 121 15.21 3.25 -16.76
CA GLY A 121 14.07 2.53 -17.29
C GLY A 121 14.21 2.17 -18.77
N PHE A 122 13.12 1.70 -19.36
CA PHE A 122 13.09 1.22 -20.75
C PHE A 122 11.78 1.57 -21.47
N PRO A 123 11.74 1.49 -22.81
CA PRO A 123 10.50 1.59 -23.57
C PRO A 123 9.44 0.60 -23.10
N ARG A 124 8.18 1.04 -23.03
CA ARG A 124 7.01 0.19 -22.75
C ARG A 124 7.10 -1.10 -23.59
N PRO A 125 7.05 -2.29 -22.98
CA PRO A 125 7.04 -3.54 -23.74
C PRO A 125 5.73 -3.67 -24.54
N LEU A 126 5.73 -4.51 -25.59
CA LEU A 126 4.47 -4.82 -26.27
C LEU A 126 3.59 -5.64 -25.32
N LEU A 127 2.44 -5.08 -24.97
CA LEU A 127 1.43 -5.72 -24.12
C LEU A 127 0.28 -6.27 -24.96
N ASN A 128 -0.30 -7.38 -24.54
CA ASN A 128 -1.54 -7.92 -25.11
C ASN A 128 -2.63 -7.96 -24.02
N LEU A 129 -3.56 -7.02 -24.11
CA LEU A 129 -4.68 -6.84 -23.18
C LEU A 129 -6.02 -7.27 -23.82
N SER A 130 -5.99 -7.99 -24.94
CA SER A 130 -7.21 -8.48 -25.58
C SER A 130 -8.01 -9.41 -24.67
N SER A 131 -9.34 -9.39 -24.79
CA SER A 131 -10.22 -10.34 -24.09
C SER A 131 -9.84 -11.81 -24.33
N SER A 132 -9.22 -12.14 -25.46
CA SER A 132 -8.70 -13.49 -25.72
C SER A 132 -7.57 -13.93 -24.79
N VAL A 133 -6.69 -13.02 -24.34
CA VAL A 133 -5.65 -13.36 -23.37
C VAL A 133 -6.28 -13.68 -22.02
N PHE A 134 -7.21 -12.83 -21.56
CA PHE A 134 -7.93 -13.06 -20.31
C PHE A 134 -8.79 -14.33 -20.37
N ALA A 135 -9.46 -14.61 -21.50
CA ALA A 135 -10.17 -15.87 -21.71
C ALA A 135 -9.24 -17.09 -21.63
N GLY A 136 -8.02 -16.98 -22.14
CA GLY A 136 -6.98 -18.01 -22.01
C GLY A 136 -6.58 -18.26 -20.55
N VAL A 137 -6.33 -17.19 -19.79
CA VAL A 137 -6.03 -17.29 -18.35
C VAL A 137 -7.17 -17.99 -17.60
N ILE A 138 -8.42 -17.59 -17.85
CA ILE A 138 -9.58 -18.20 -17.19
C ILE A 138 -9.76 -19.66 -17.63
N LYS A 139 -9.56 -19.98 -18.91
CA LYS A 139 -9.55 -21.36 -19.40
C LYS A 139 -8.53 -22.21 -18.64
N ASP A 140 -7.31 -21.70 -18.45
CA ASP A 140 -6.25 -22.41 -17.74
C ASP A 140 -6.53 -22.55 -16.24
N ALA A 141 -7.18 -21.54 -15.63
CA ALA A 141 -7.60 -21.57 -14.23
C ALA A 141 -8.67 -22.63 -13.96
N PHE A 142 -9.65 -22.76 -14.86
CA PHE A 142 -10.72 -23.76 -14.73
C PHE A 142 -10.35 -25.13 -15.32
N GLY A 143 -9.24 -25.24 -16.06
CA GLY A 143 -8.88 -26.45 -16.80
C GLY A 143 -9.84 -26.80 -17.95
N ARG A 144 -10.74 -25.88 -18.31
CA ARG A 144 -11.76 -26.04 -19.35
C ARG A 144 -12.17 -24.69 -19.90
N GLU A 145 -12.70 -24.67 -21.12
CA GLU A 145 -13.33 -23.47 -21.64
C GLU A 145 -14.62 -23.15 -20.90
N ILE A 146 -14.79 -21.87 -20.54
CA ILE A 146 -16.09 -21.33 -20.12
C ILE A 146 -16.74 -20.66 -21.34
N THR A 147 -18.04 -20.86 -21.50
CA THR A 147 -18.80 -20.37 -22.68
C THR A 147 -19.86 -19.38 -22.22
N PRO A 148 -19.91 -18.17 -22.84
CA PRO A 148 -18.97 -17.62 -23.81
C PRO A 148 -17.57 -17.39 -23.19
N PRO A 149 -16.50 -17.15 -23.98
CA PRO A 149 -15.20 -16.81 -23.44
C PRO A 149 -15.25 -15.66 -22.42
N PHE A 150 -14.36 -15.67 -21.42
CA PHE A 150 -14.29 -14.58 -20.43
C PHE A 150 -13.89 -13.27 -21.11
N ASP A 151 -14.66 -12.22 -20.85
CA ASP A 151 -14.38 -10.88 -21.36
C ASP A 151 -14.25 -9.90 -20.20
N PRO A 152 -13.04 -9.36 -19.93
CA PRO A 152 -12.82 -8.44 -18.82
C PRO A 152 -13.56 -7.10 -19.00
N TYR A 153 -13.87 -6.70 -20.24
CA TYR A 153 -14.43 -5.39 -20.54
C TYR A 153 -15.97 -5.33 -20.49
N ARG A 154 -16.62 -6.48 -20.27
CA ARG A 154 -18.08 -6.63 -20.38
C ARG A 154 -18.88 -5.82 -19.35
N ASN A 155 -18.44 -5.80 -18.10
CA ASN A 155 -19.12 -5.14 -16.98
C ASN A 155 -18.15 -4.92 -15.80
N SER A 156 -18.58 -4.20 -14.77
CA SER A 156 -17.78 -3.96 -13.55
C SER A 156 -17.27 -5.24 -12.89
N LEU A 157 -18.11 -6.27 -12.73
CA LEU A 157 -17.74 -7.49 -12.01
C LEU A 157 -16.67 -8.28 -12.77
N ASN A 158 -16.83 -8.42 -14.09
CA ASN A 158 -15.83 -9.02 -14.96
C ASN A 158 -14.51 -8.25 -14.91
N PHE A 159 -14.58 -6.91 -14.92
CA PHE A 159 -13.39 -6.08 -14.85
C PHE A 159 -12.68 -6.19 -13.50
N LEU A 160 -13.42 -6.27 -12.38
CA LEU A 160 -12.85 -6.49 -11.05
C LEU A 160 -12.23 -7.88 -10.91
N ILE A 161 -12.86 -8.94 -11.45
CA ILE A 161 -12.27 -10.29 -11.49
C ILE A 161 -11.00 -10.31 -12.35
N ALA A 162 -11.00 -9.59 -13.47
CA ALA A 162 -9.80 -9.43 -14.28
C ALA A 162 -8.71 -8.62 -13.56
N SER A 163 -9.11 -7.59 -12.79
CA SER A 163 -8.21 -6.78 -11.99
C SER A 163 -7.60 -7.61 -10.85
N TYR A 164 -8.33 -8.52 -10.23
CA TYR A 164 -7.80 -9.43 -9.20
C TYR A 164 -6.56 -10.23 -9.67
N LEU A 165 -6.44 -10.47 -10.98
CA LEU A 165 -5.30 -11.16 -11.57
C LEU A 165 -3.99 -10.35 -11.50
N VAL A 166 -4.05 -9.02 -11.63
CA VAL A 166 -2.89 -8.19 -12.03
C VAL A 166 -2.13 -7.58 -10.83
N PRO A 167 -2.69 -6.67 -10.01
CA PRO A 167 -1.93 -5.94 -8.97
C PRO A 167 -1.32 -6.83 -7.90
N TYR A 168 -1.96 -7.96 -7.58
CA TYR A 168 -1.39 -8.93 -6.62
C TYR A 168 0.00 -9.45 -7.06
N VAL A 169 0.26 -9.54 -8.37
CA VAL A 169 1.58 -9.94 -8.88
C VAL A 169 2.60 -8.81 -8.70
N GLY A 170 2.19 -7.55 -8.85
CA GLY A 170 2.97 -6.34 -8.57
C GLY A 170 3.43 -6.26 -7.12
N LEU A 171 2.47 -6.23 -6.17
CA LEU A 171 2.78 -6.08 -4.74
C LEU A 171 3.69 -7.20 -4.23
N THR A 172 3.46 -8.45 -4.63
CA THR A 172 4.28 -9.58 -4.17
C THR A 172 5.71 -9.50 -4.72
N GLY A 173 5.89 -8.92 -5.91
CA GLY A 173 7.20 -8.58 -6.45
C GLY A 173 7.93 -7.50 -5.65
N TYR A 174 7.23 -6.49 -5.17
CA TYR A 174 7.80 -5.48 -4.30
C TYR A 174 8.23 -6.06 -2.95
N VAL A 175 7.39 -6.90 -2.32
CA VAL A 175 7.76 -7.61 -1.09
C VAL A 175 9.02 -8.46 -1.28
N GLY A 176 9.09 -9.24 -2.38
CA GLY A 176 10.24 -10.08 -2.70
C GLY A 176 11.52 -9.30 -3.05
N THR A 177 11.36 -8.10 -3.60
CA THR A 177 12.49 -7.24 -4.00
C THR A 177 13.08 -6.48 -2.81
N ASN A 178 12.26 -6.04 -1.84
CA ASN A 178 12.68 -5.22 -0.71
C ASN A 178 13.94 -5.71 0.04
N PRO A 179 14.07 -6.99 0.44
CA PRO A 179 15.25 -7.46 1.18
C PRO A 179 16.57 -7.34 0.40
N ASN A 180 16.49 -7.26 -0.94
CA ASN A 180 17.63 -7.25 -1.84
C ASN A 180 18.14 -5.83 -2.16
N LEU A 181 17.41 -4.79 -1.76
CA LEU A 181 17.78 -3.40 -2.00
C LEU A 181 18.82 -2.89 -0.99
N ASN A 182 19.85 -2.21 -1.52
CA ASN A 182 21.00 -1.76 -0.74
C ASN A 182 20.90 -0.29 -0.34
N LYS A 183 20.38 0.59 -1.20
CA LYS A 183 20.30 2.01 -0.92
C LYS A 183 19.01 2.38 -0.18
N PRO A 184 19.08 3.25 0.85
CA PRO A 184 17.90 3.80 1.51
C PRO A 184 16.93 4.47 0.53
N THR A 185 17.43 5.18 -0.49
CA THR A 185 16.60 5.82 -1.52
C THR A 185 15.79 4.81 -2.31
N SER A 186 16.40 3.71 -2.76
CA SER A 186 15.70 2.60 -3.44
C SER A 186 14.61 1.99 -2.55
N ARG A 187 14.93 1.76 -1.27
CA ARG A 187 13.98 1.20 -0.29
C ARG A 187 12.82 2.15 0.00
N SER A 188 13.09 3.45 0.07
CA SER A 188 12.05 4.46 0.26
C SER A 188 11.08 4.50 -0.92
N LEU A 189 11.59 4.44 -2.15
CA LEU A 189 10.75 4.35 -3.34
C LEU A 189 9.91 3.07 -3.33
N LEU A 190 10.56 1.92 -3.13
CA LEU A 190 9.87 0.63 -3.13
C LEU A 190 8.80 0.54 -2.04
N ALA A 191 9.08 1.01 -0.82
CA ALA A 191 8.10 1.00 0.26
C ALA A 191 6.88 1.89 -0.05
N GLY A 192 7.11 3.04 -0.69
CA GLY A 192 6.03 3.91 -1.16
C GLY A 192 5.14 3.24 -2.22
N LEU A 193 5.75 2.56 -3.19
CA LEU A 193 5.05 1.79 -4.22
C LEU A 193 4.27 0.63 -3.59
N LEU A 194 4.95 -0.20 -2.79
CA LEU A 194 4.34 -1.35 -2.11
C LEU A 194 3.07 -0.97 -1.34
N GLY A 195 3.09 0.16 -0.62
CA GLY A 195 1.91 0.59 0.12
C GLY A 195 0.70 0.88 -0.76
N VAL A 196 0.88 1.52 -1.92
CA VAL A 196 -0.24 1.84 -2.83
C VAL A 196 -0.68 0.61 -3.60
N GLU A 197 0.25 -0.19 -4.11
CA GLU A 197 -0.01 -1.46 -4.81
C GLU A 197 -0.80 -2.44 -3.94
N SER A 198 -0.38 -2.63 -2.68
CA SER A 198 -1.13 -3.42 -1.72
C SER A 198 -2.51 -2.83 -1.43
N GLY A 199 -2.62 -1.50 -1.44
CA GLY A 199 -3.92 -0.84 -1.31
C GLY A 199 -4.85 -1.11 -2.49
N GLN A 200 -4.36 -1.04 -3.73
CA GLN A 200 -5.18 -1.28 -4.92
C GLN A 200 -5.71 -2.73 -4.96
N ASP A 201 -4.85 -3.71 -4.71
CA ASP A 201 -5.24 -5.12 -4.58
C ASP A 201 -6.32 -5.29 -3.51
N ALA A 202 -6.13 -4.66 -2.34
CA ALA A 202 -7.06 -4.75 -1.23
C ALA A 202 -8.41 -4.08 -1.49
N VAL A 203 -8.45 -2.95 -2.21
CA VAL A 203 -9.72 -2.35 -2.67
C VAL A 203 -10.45 -3.30 -3.62
N ILE A 204 -9.75 -3.89 -4.60
CA ILE A 204 -10.34 -4.86 -5.53
C ILE A 204 -10.89 -6.06 -4.76
N ARG A 205 -10.09 -6.60 -3.83
CA ARG A 205 -10.50 -7.71 -2.96
C ARG A 205 -11.70 -7.35 -2.10
N ALA A 206 -11.76 -6.16 -1.49
CA ALA A 206 -12.90 -5.72 -0.70
C ALA A 206 -14.20 -5.69 -1.52
N LEU A 207 -14.15 -5.09 -2.72
CA LEU A 207 -15.30 -5.01 -3.62
C LEU A 207 -15.75 -6.42 -4.06
N LEU A 208 -14.82 -7.32 -4.38
CA LEU A 208 -15.17 -8.69 -4.73
C LEU A 208 -15.66 -9.48 -3.50
N TYR A 209 -15.15 -9.20 -2.30
CA TYR A 209 -15.47 -9.90 -1.06
C TYR A 209 -16.93 -9.67 -0.63
N GLU A 210 -17.44 -8.44 -0.71
CA GLU A 210 -18.86 -8.14 -0.51
C GLU A 210 -19.78 -8.90 -1.48
N ARG A 211 -19.21 -9.36 -2.60
CA ARG A 211 -19.90 -10.05 -3.70
C ARG A 211 -19.47 -11.52 -3.81
N LYS A 212 -18.76 -12.07 -2.81
CA LYS A 212 -18.12 -13.41 -2.90
C LYS A 212 -19.09 -14.54 -3.23
N GLU A 213 -20.34 -14.45 -2.79
CA GLU A 213 -21.41 -15.43 -3.03
C GLU A 213 -22.21 -15.17 -4.32
N MET A 214 -22.02 -14.01 -4.96
CA MET A 214 -22.72 -13.64 -6.19
C MET A 214 -22.25 -14.51 -7.36
N THR A 215 -23.19 -14.96 -8.21
CA THR A 215 -22.88 -15.64 -9.46
C THR A 215 -22.49 -14.65 -10.55
N VAL A 216 -21.42 -14.96 -11.28
CA VAL A 216 -20.95 -14.18 -12.42
C VAL A 216 -21.66 -14.68 -13.67
N GLU A 217 -22.62 -13.90 -14.15
CA GLU A 217 -23.38 -14.22 -15.36
C GLU A 217 -22.55 -14.01 -16.64
N PRO A 218 -22.68 -14.89 -17.66
CA PRO A 218 -23.60 -16.04 -17.76
C PRO A 218 -22.97 -17.37 -17.32
N TYR A 219 -21.89 -17.36 -16.54
CA TYR A 219 -21.10 -18.56 -16.24
C TYR A 219 -21.71 -19.43 -15.15
N ASN A 220 -22.60 -18.86 -14.33
CA ASN A 220 -23.17 -19.51 -13.15
C ASN A 220 -22.10 -20.06 -12.19
N ILE A 221 -21.02 -19.29 -12.01
CA ILE A 221 -19.88 -19.56 -11.12
C ILE A 221 -19.78 -18.39 -10.14
N THR A 222 -19.52 -18.65 -8.87
CA THR A 222 -19.45 -17.58 -7.87
C THR A 222 -18.18 -16.76 -7.99
N VAL A 223 -18.20 -15.52 -7.49
CA VAL A 223 -17.00 -14.68 -7.39
C VAL A 223 -15.91 -15.38 -6.57
N ALA A 224 -16.27 -16.01 -5.44
CA ALA A 224 -15.33 -16.77 -4.62
C ALA A 224 -14.62 -17.86 -5.45
N GLU A 225 -15.36 -18.67 -6.22
CA GLU A 225 -14.78 -19.72 -7.06
C GLU A 225 -13.88 -19.14 -8.15
N PHE A 226 -14.25 -18.03 -8.79
CA PHE A 226 -13.37 -17.34 -9.75
C PHE A 226 -12.02 -16.97 -9.12
N THR A 227 -12.04 -16.35 -7.92
CA THR A 227 -10.82 -15.92 -7.25
C THR A 227 -9.97 -17.09 -6.75
N GLU A 228 -10.60 -18.17 -6.29
CA GLU A 228 -9.93 -19.41 -5.90
C GLU A 228 -9.19 -20.02 -7.10
N ARG A 229 -9.88 -20.23 -8.24
CA ARG A 229 -9.27 -20.80 -9.45
C ARG A 229 -8.13 -19.96 -10.01
N ILE A 230 -8.26 -18.64 -9.98
CA ILE A 230 -7.18 -17.73 -10.40
C ILE A 230 -5.96 -17.86 -9.48
N SER A 231 -6.18 -17.96 -8.17
CA SER A 231 -5.09 -18.14 -7.19
C SER A 231 -4.38 -19.48 -7.36
N GLU A 232 -5.14 -20.57 -7.52
CA GLU A 232 -4.61 -21.91 -7.83
C GLU A 232 -3.74 -21.90 -9.11
N LEU A 233 -4.20 -21.20 -10.15
CA LEU A 233 -3.42 -21.01 -11.37
C LEU A 233 -2.12 -20.27 -11.11
N ARG A 234 -2.14 -19.14 -10.38
CA ARG A 234 -0.94 -18.36 -10.09
C ARG A 234 0.07 -19.15 -9.26
N ASN A 235 -0.37 -19.93 -8.27
CA ASN A 235 0.49 -20.84 -7.52
C ASN A 235 1.14 -21.90 -8.44
N ARG A 236 0.34 -22.53 -9.31
CA ARG A 236 0.83 -23.53 -10.27
C ARG A 236 1.83 -22.95 -11.26
N LEU A 237 1.55 -21.78 -11.83
CA LEU A 237 2.47 -21.12 -12.78
C LEU A 237 3.74 -20.63 -12.08
N GLY A 238 3.63 -20.08 -10.87
CA GLY A 238 4.76 -19.67 -10.04
C GLY A 238 5.68 -20.83 -9.66
N ARG A 239 5.12 -22.05 -9.56
CA ARG A 239 5.74 -23.26 -8.99
C ARG A 239 5.96 -23.13 -7.48
N THR A 240 4.95 -22.62 -6.80
CA THR A 240 4.91 -22.41 -5.36
C THR A 240 3.78 -23.21 -4.75
N ASP A 241 3.93 -23.66 -3.50
CA ASP A 241 2.86 -24.39 -2.80
C ASP A 241 1.67 -23.46 -2.52
N VAL A 242 1.84 -22.45 -1.66
CA VAL A 242 0.80 -21.43 -1.38
C VAL A 242 1.46 -20.05 -1.26
N THR A 243 1.38 -19.23 -2.30
CA THR A 243 1.79 -17.81 -2.28
C THR A 243 0.66 -16.88 -2.76
N ASP A 244 -0.56 -17.42 -2.79
CA ASP A 244 -1.75 -16.80 -3.34
C ASP A 244 -2.97 -17.57 -2.88
N GLU A 245 -4.01 -16.84 -2.51
CA GLU A 245 -5.23 -17.43 -2.00
C GLU A 245 -6.45 -16.61 -2.42
N GLY A 246 -7.55 -17.32 -2.71
CA GLY A 246 -8.85 -16.73 -3.05
C GLY A 246 -9.45 -15.94 -1.89
N LEU A 247 -10.63 -15.36 -2.11
CA LEU A 247 -11.37 -14.59 -1.10
C LEU A 247 -11.94 -15.46 0.03
N VAL A 248 -12.05 -16.77 -0.20
CA VAL A 248 -12.49 -17.76 0.77
C VAL A 248 -11.47 -18.88 0.78
N VAL A 249 -11.08 -19.32 1.97
CA VAL A 249 -10.10 -20.38 2.19
C VAL A 249 -10.64 -21.39 3.21
N PRO A 250 -10.11 -22.62 3.23
CA PRO A 250 -10.26 -23.52 4.38
C PRO A 250 -9.89 -22.82 5.69
N ILE A 251 -10.64 -23.10 6.76
CA ILE A 251 -10.49 -22.40 8.06
C ILE A 251 -9.07 -22.51 8.62
N ASP A 252 -8.39 -23.62 8.39
CA ASP A 252 -7.01 -23.88 8.83
C ASP A 252 -5.95 -23.04 8.09
N LEU A 253 -6.28 -22.51 6.91
CA LEU A 253 -5.44 -21.58 6.16
C LEU A 253 -5.73 -20.11 6.49
N GLY A 254 -6.96 -19.79 6.90
CA GLY A 254 -7.30 -18.42 7.27
C GLY A 254 -6.62 -17.95 8.55
N ALA A 255 -6.70 -16.64 8.82
CA ALA A 255 -5.99 -16.00 9.92
C ALA A 255 -6.23 -16.71 11.27
N GLU A 256 -5.12 -17.03 11.96
CA GLU A 256 -5.08 -17.80 13.22
C GLU A 256 -5.77 -19.17 13.16
N GLY A 257 -6.06 -19.71 11.97
CA GLY A 257 -6.79 -20.96 11.80
C GLY A 257 -8.25 -20.88 12.26
N LYS A 258 -8.86 -19.68 12.20
CA LYS A 258 -10.16 -19.39 12.86
C LYS A 258 -11.22 -18.80 11.95
N VAL A 259 -10.87 -18.39 10.74
CA VAL A 259 -11.77 -17.73 9.78
C VAL A 259 -11.59 -18.36 8.41
N SER A 260 -12.66 -18.41 7.61
CA SER A 260 -12.58 -18.81 6.20
C SER A 260 -12.56 -17.60 5.25
N GLY A 261 -12.93 -16.42 5.74
CA GLY A 261 -12.77 -15.18 5.00
C GLY A 261 -11.29 -14.83 4.82
N ASN A 262 -10.92 -14.41 3.61
CA ASN A 262 -9.55 -14.05 3.27
C ASN A 262 -9.51 -12.77 2.44
N VAL A 263 -10.02 -11.66 3.00
CA VAL A 263 -10.07 -10.37 2.31
C VAL A 263 -8.67 -9.84 1.97
N LEU A 264 -7.64 -10.20 2.75
CA LEU A 264 -6.23 -9.94 2.44
C LEU A 264 -5.48 -11.27 2.47
N SER A 265 -4.85 -11.65 1.35
CA SER A 265 -4.07 -12.89 1.28
C SER A 265 -2.67 -12.68 1.86
N ALA A 266 -2.31 -13.53 2.83
CA ALA A 266 -1.08 -13.45 3.57
C ALA A 266 -0.69 -14.83 4.11
N ASN A 267 0.55 -15.00 4.55
CA ASN A 267 1.01 -16.25 5.12
C ASN A 267 0.42 -16.50 6.53
N GLN A 268 0.84 -17.59 7.18
CA GLN A 268 0.33 -17.98 8.50
C GLN A 268 0.57 -16.93 9.61
N ASP A 269 1.58 -16.07 9.45
CA ASP A 269 1.87 -14.94 10.35
C ASP A 269 1.22 -13.64 9.86
N SER A 270 0.32 -13.73 8.88
CA SER A 270 -0.34 -12.61 8.22
C SER A 270 0.64 -11.62 7.59
N LEU A 271 1.73 -12.13 7.00
CA LEU A 271 2.64 -11.32 6.17
C LEU A 271 2.33 -11.52 4.69
N SER A 272 2.32 -10.43 3.92
CA SER A 272 2.18 -10.54 2.46
C SER A 272 3.30 -11.40 1.86
N TYR A 273 2.96 -12.20 0.85
CA TYR A 273 3.92 -13.08 0.18
C TYR A 273 4.93 -12.27 -0.66
N GLY A 274 6.14 -12.80 -0.77
CA GLY A 274 7.17 -12.28 -1.67
C GLY A 274 7.36 -13.20 -2.86
N ARG A 275 7.44 -12.64 -4.07
CA ARG A 275 7.78 -13.36 -5.31
C ARG A 275 9.09 -12.87 -5.91
N THR A 276 9.81 -13.81 -6.50
CA THR A 276 10.98 -13.57 -7.33
C THR A 276 10.59 -13.12 -8.74
N PRO A 277 11.52 -12.47 -9.47
CA PRO A 277 11.29 -12.14 -10.88
C PRO A 277 10.93 -13.36 -11.75
N ALA A 278 11.50 -14.54 -11.48
CA ALA A 278 11.19 -15.75 -12.24
C ALA A 278 9.73 -16.18 -12.05
N GLU A 279 9.25 -16.22 -10.80
CA GLU A 279 7.85 -16.56 -10.50
C GLU A 279 6.88 -15.59 -11.18
N ILE A 280 7.17 -14.30 -11.12
CA ILE A 280 6.38 -13.25 -11.79
C ILE A 280 6.34 -13.49 -13.31
N LEU A 281 7.49 -13.71 -13.95
CA LEU A 281 7.57 -13.93 -15.39
C LEU A 281 6.80 -15.17 -15.83
N ARG A 282 6.87 -16.28 -15.08
CA ARG A 282 6.08 -17.49 -15.35
C ARG A 282 4.58 -17.22 -15.34
N ILE A 283 4.11 -16.39 -14.40
CA ILE A 283 2.71 -16.01 -14.25
C ILE A 283 2.28 -15.09 -15.40
N VAL A 284 2.99 -13.98 -15.63
CA VAL A 284 2.56 -12.99 -16.63
C VAL A 284 2.76 -13.44 -18.07
N TYR A 285 3.63 -14.42 -18.32
CA TYR A 285 3.73 -15.10 -19.60
C TYR A 285 2.67 -16.20 -19.78
N GLY A 286 1.99 -16.60 -18.70
CA GLY A 286 0.84 -17.52 -18.72
C GLY A 286 1.18 -18.99 -19.00
N ASN A 287 2.46 -19.35 -19.08
CA ASN A 287 2.89 -20.68 -19.52
C ASN A 287 3.76 -21.44 -18.50
N GLY A 288 4.03 -20.84 -17.33
CA GLY A 288 4.81 -21.50 -16.28
C GLY A 288 6.31 -21.57 -16.58
N ASN A 289 6.79 -20.82 -17.58
CA ASN A 289 8.19 -20.77 -18.01
C ASN A 289 8.66 -19.32 -18.24
N GLU A 290 9.51 -18.84 -17.34
CA GLU A 290 10.12 -17.50 -17.36
C GLU A 290 11.00 -17.23 -18.59
N GLY A 291 11.43 -18.28 -19.30
CA GLY A 291 12.25 -18.18 -20.51
C GLY A 291 11.45 -18.17 -21.81
N VAL A 292 10.11 -18.26 -21.76
CA VAL A 292 9.23 -18.31 -22.94
C VAL A 292 8.20 -17.19 -22.85
N ALA A 293 8.36 -16.16 -23.69
CA ALA A 293 7.39 -15.07 -23.79
C ALA A 293 5.98 -15.56 -24.16
N GLY A 294 4.95 -14.87 -23.67
CA GLY A 294 3.56 -15.27 -23.86
C GLY A 294 2.60 -14.38 -23.07
N GLY A 295 1.32 -14.77 -23.03
CA GLY A 295 0.30 -14.11 -22.20
C GLY A 295 0.23 -12.60 -22.45
N PHE A 296 0.38 -11.83 -21.38
CA PHE A 296 0.33 -10.36 -21.41
C PHE A 296 1.56 -9.74 -22.09
N PHE A 297 2.66 -10.48 -22.22
CA PHE A 297 3.92 -10.03 -22.81
C PHE A 297 4.32 -10.92 -24.00
N PRO A 298 3.63 -10.82 -25.15
CA PRO A 298 3.87 -11.71 -26.30
C PRO A 298 5.31 -11.64 -26.87
N LYS A 299 6.05 -10.55 -26.62
CA LYS A 299 7.46 -10.38 -27.02
C LYS A 299 8.43 -10.41 -25.83
N GLY A 300 7.94 -10.79 -24.66
CA GLY A 300 8.66 -10.81 -23.41
C GLY A 300 8.77 -9.43 -22.75
N ALA A 301 8.96 -9.46 -21.44
CA ALA A 301 9.25 -8.30 -20.61
C ALA A 301 10.63 -7.70 -20.90
N ASN A 302 10.80 -6.44 -20.54
CA ASN A 302 12.00 -5.62 -20.73
C ASN A 302 12.84 -5.50 -19.45
N GLY A 303 14.03 -4.90 -19.57
CA GLY A 303 15.00 -4.75 -18.48
C GLY A 303 15.99 -5.92 -18.41
N ARG A 304 17.13 -5.70 -17.73
CA ARG A 304 18.23 -6.68 -17.70
C ARG A 304 17.79 -8.03 -17.11
N ILE A 305 17.05 -8.01 -16.01
CA ILE A 305 16.55 -9.22 -15.33
C ILE A 305 15.66 -10.03 -16.27
N ALA A 306 14.59 -9.44 -16.81
CA ALA A 306 13.65 -10.17 -17.66
C ALA A 306 14.31 -10.71 -18.94
N ARG A 307 15.18 -9.91 -19.58
CA ARG A 307 15.89 -10.33 -20.79
C ARG A 307 16.87 -11.48 -20.53
N SER A 308 17.45 -11.58 -19.34
CA SER A 308 18.38 -12.67 -19.00
C SER A 308 17.73 -14.07 -19.05
N TYR A 309 16.44 -14.18 -18.72
CA TYR A 309 15.69 -15.43 -18.78
C TYR A 309 15.38 -15.87 -20.22
N LEU A 310 15.06 -14.92 -21.11
CA LEU A 310 14.76 -15.20 -22.53
C LEU A 310 15.99 -15.67 -23.32
N VAL A 311 17.18 -15.19 -22.99
CA VAL A 311 18.43 -15.58 -23.67
C VAL A 311 18.91 -16.96 -23.21
N SER A 312 18.67 -17.31 -21.95
CA SER A 312 19.08 -18.60 -21.37
C SER A 312 18.35 -19.78 -22.03
N SER A 313 17.08 -19.61 -22.43
CA SER A 313 16.33 -20.64 -23.16
C SER A 313 16.84 -20.87 -24.59
N MET A 314 17.31 -19.82 -25.28
CA MET A 314 17.94 -19.93 -26.60
C MET A 314 19.29 -20.66 -26.59
N ARG A 315 20.04 -20.60 -25.48
CA ARG A 315 21.30 -21.34 -25.34
C ARG A 315 21.07 -22.83 -25.06
N MET A 316 20.04 -23.18 -24.29
CA MET A 316 19.70 -24.58 -24.01
C MET A 316 19.17 -25.33 -25.24
N SER A 317 18.51 -24.67 -26.19
CA SER A 317 18.09 -25.30 -27.47
C SER A 317 19.23 -25.50 -28.47
N SER A 318 20.41 -24.91 -28.21
CA SER A 318 21.58 -24.98 -29.10
C SER A 318 22.69 -25.94 -28.65
N HIS A 319 22.56 -26.59 -27.49
CA HIS A 319 23.57 -27.51 -26.93
C HIS A 319 22.98 -28.86 -26.50
N MET A 320 22.52 -29.65 -27.48
CA MET A 320 22.70 -31.11 -27.46
C MET A 320 23.96 -31.43 -28.26
N GLY A 321 25.12 -31.19 -27.64
CA GLY A 321 26.41 -31.44 -28.27
C GLY A 321 27.55 -30.95 -27.40
N SER A 322 28.16 -31.89 -26.67
CA SER A 322 29.46 -31.77 -26.01
C SER A 322 29.58 -30.76 -24.87
N MET A 323 29.49 -31.25 -23.63
CA MET A 323 30.33 -30.71 -22.54
C MET A 323 30.91 -31.85 -21.71
N ALA A 324 32.17 -32.15 -21.99
CA ALA A 324 33.11 -32.68 -21.02
C ALA A 324 33.95 -31.52 -20.48
N SER A 325 34.15 -31.52 -19.16
CA SER A 325 35.25 -30.89 -18.42
C SER A 325 35.24 -29.37 -18.29
N SER A 326 35.01 -28.88 -17.06
CA SER A 326 36.10 -28.39 -16.19
C SER A 326 35.53 -27.74 -14.92
N ILE A 327 35.70 -28.43 -13.80
CA ILE A 327 35.62 -27.90 -12.44
C ILE A 327 37.01 -27.38 -12.10
N VAL A 328 37.11 -26.19 -11.47
CA VAL A 328 38.05 -25.80 -10.38
C VAL A 328 38.33 -24.28 -10.42
N ALA A 329 38.33 -23.71 -9.21
CA ALA A 329 38.93 -22.45 -8.74
C ALA A 329 38.11 -21.16 -8.86
N PHE A 330 37.48 -20.74 -7.75
CA PHE A 330 38.08 -19.71 -6.87
C PHE A 330 37.34 -19.65 -5.51
N MET A 331 37.90 -20.33 -4.51
CA MET A 331 37.65 -20.12 -3.09
C MET A 331 39.01 -19.76 -2.50
N LEU A 332 39.19 -18.50 -2.06
CA LEU A 332 40.12 -18.02 -1.02
C LEU A 332 40.37 -16.51 -1.21
N VAL A 333 39.65 -15.65 -0.47
CA VAL A 333 40.23 -14.54 0.32
C VAL A 333 39.26 -14.25 1.47
N LEU A 334 39.43 -14.99 2.57
CA LEU A 334 39.04 -14.57 3.91
C LEU A 334 40.31 -14.67 4.74
N LEU A 335 40.78 -13.51 5.24
CA LEU A 335 41.56 -13.30 6.48
C LEU A 335 42.37 -12.00 6.37
N LEU A 336 41.87 -10.92 6.96
CA LEU A 336 42.72 -9.90 7.59
C LEU A 336 41.96 -9.24 8.76
N PRO A 337 42.66 -8.88 9.85
CA PRO A 337 42.03 -8.49 11.11
C PRO A 337 41.50 -7.06 11.06
N LYS A 338 40.31 -6.87 11.65
CA LYS A 338 39.80 -5.56 12.08
C LYS A 338 40.73 -5.02 13.16
N TYR A 339 41.24 -3.80 13.01
CA TYR A 339 41.38 -2.82 14.10
C TYR A 339 41.68 -1.44 13.50
N LEU A 340 40.84 -0.46 13.81
CA LEU A 340 41.22 0.86 14.31
C LEU A 340 39.94 1.54 14.82
N ALA A 341 39.87 1.71 16.14
CA ALA A 341 38.91 2.56 16.82
C ALA A 341 39.59 3.89 17.13
N VAL A 342 38.93 5.02 16.84
CA VAL A 342 39.15 6.33 17.50
C VAL A 342 37.80 7.06 17.63
N ASN A 343 37.72 7.84 18.70
CA ASN A 343 36.60 8.20 19.57
C ASN A 343 35.67 9.36 19.15
N ASN A 344 34.46 9.27 19.70
CA ASN A 344 33.58 10.26 20.34
C ASN A 344 32.99 11.45 19.56
N ASN A 345 31.66 11.41 19.40
CA ASN A 345 30.79 12.41 20.01
C ASN A 345 29.47 11.75 20.50
N ILE A 346 29.03 12.13 21.69
CA ILE A 346 27.86 11.61 22.39
C ILE A 346 26.60 12.00 21.63
N GLY A 347 26.05 11.04 20.88
CA GLY A 347 24.71 11.04 20.34
C GLY A 347 24.19 9.61 20.47
N ILE A 348 23.00 9.44 21.05
CA ILE A 348 22.37 8.12 21.24
C ILE A 348 22.41 7.36 19.91
N VAL A 349 23.13 6.24 19.84
CA VAL A 349 23.16 5.37 18.66
C VAL A 349 21.84 4.61 18.60
N LEU A 350 20.81 5.28 18.09
CA LEU A 350 19.56 4.68 17.62
C LEU A 350 19.83 4.13 16.22
N ASN A 351 20.31 2.89 16.10
CA ASN A 351 20.57 2.24 14.80
C ASN A 351 20.67 0.71 14.93
N SER A 352 19.76 0.08 15.69
CA SER A 352 19.56 -1.35 15.52
C SER A 352 18.21 -1.58 14.86
N ASP A 353 18.16 -2.44 13.85
CA ASP A 353 16.89 -2.89 13.26
C ASP A 353 15.91 -3.36 14.35
N VAL A 354 16.42 -3.85 15.48
CA VAL A 354 15.63 -4.21 16.66
C VAL A 354 14.76 -3.05 17.13
N ASP A 355 15.34 -1.86 17.32
CA ASP A 355 14.59 -0.69 17.80
C ASP A 355 13.50 -0.27 16.81
N LEU A 356 13.77 -0.37 15.50
CA LEU A 356 12.82 -0.07 14.43
C LEU A 356 11.72 -1.12 14.29
N LEU A 357 11.99 -2.38 14.61
CA LEU A 357 10.99 -3.46 14.62
C LEU A 357 10.17 -3.48 15.90
N GLU A 358 10.74 -3.08 17.04
CA GLU A 358 10.00 -3.01 18.30
C GLU A 358 9.04 -1.82 18.35
N PHE A 359 9.37 -0.69 17.70
CA PHE A 359 8.51 0.48 17.74
C PHE A 359 7.08 0.22 17.21
N PRO A 360 6.88 -0.43 16.05
CA PRO A 360 5.56 -0.79 15.53
C PRO A 360 4.71 -1.64 16.47
N LEU A 361 5.29 -2.48 17.35
CA LEU A 361 4.51 -3.30 18.31
C LEU A 361 3.49 -2.47 19.11
N ASN A 362 3.75 -1.18 19.33
CA ASN A 362 2.77 -0.30 19.97
C ASN A 362 1.46 -0.20 19.18
N LEU A 363 1.56 -0.03 17.85
CA LEU A 363 0.42 0.07 16.94
C LEU A 363 -0.21 -1.30 16.72
N GLU A 364 0.58 -2.36 16.54
CA GLU A 364 0.06 -3.74 16.44
C GLU A 364 -0.78 -4.13 17.67
N PHE A 365 -0.34 -3.74 18.88
CA PHE A 365 -1.15 -3.95 20.08
C PHE A 365 -2.44 -3.11 20.07
N LEU A 366 -2.37 -1.87 19.59
CA LEU A 366 -3.54 -0.99 19.48
C LEU A 366 -4.58 -1.58 18.53
N GLU A 367 -4.14 -2.06 17.37
CA GLU A 367 -4.96 -2.60 16.30
C GLU A 367 -5.53 -3.96 16.66
N ALA A 368 -4.70 -4.89 17.17
CA ALA A 368 -5.16 -6.19 17.67
C ALA A 368 -6.27 -6.04 18.70
N GLU A 369 -6.06 -5.20 19.72
CA GLU A 369 -7.06 -5.00 20.76
C GLU A 369 -8.32 -4.35 20.19
N PHE A 370 -8.19 -3.31 19.36
CA PHE A 370 -9.35 -2.59 18.83
C PHE A 370 -10.23 -3.47 17.93
N PHE A 371 -9.63 -4.23 17.01
CA PHE A 371 -10.35 -5.11 16.10
C PHE A 371 -10.93 -6.34 16.81
N LEU A 372 -10.15 -7.02 17.68
CA LEU A 372 -10.64 -8.17 18.43
C LEU A 372 -11.80 -7.81 19.37
N TYR A 373 -11.68 -6.70 20.11
CA TYR A 373 -12.80 -6.25 20.95
C TYR A 373 -13.98 -5.84 20.09
N GLY A 374 -13.77 -5.06 19.02
CA GLY A 374 -14.84 -4.62 18.12
C GLY A 374 -15.68 -5.78 17.59
N ALA A 375 -15.04 -6.82 17.05
CA ALA A 375 -15.74 -7.96 16.48
C ALA A 375 -16.21 -9.01 17.52
N LEU A 376 -15.38 -9.34 18.50
CA LEU A 376 -15.58 -10.51 19.37
C LEU A 376 -16.00 -10.16 20.80
N GLY A 377 -15.71 -8.94 21.25
CA GLY A 377 -15.95 -8.47 22.62
C GLY A 377 -14.87 -8.85 23.64
N TYR A 378 -13.73 -9.36 23.17
CA TYR A 378 -12.57 -9.69 23.99
C TYR A 378 -11.28 -9.58 23.16
N GLY A 379 -10.16 -9.32 23.82
CA GLY A 379 -8.87 -9.07 23.17
C GLY A 379 -7.84 -10.18 23.34
N LEU A 380 -6.55 -9.78 23.31
CA LEU A 380 -5.42 -10.70 23.31
C LEU A 380 -5.35 -11.59 24.54
N ASP A 381 -5.85 -11.13 25.70
CA ASP A 381 -5.86 -11.93 26.94
C ASP A 381 -6.64 -13.25 26.82
N ARG A 382 -7.55 -13.34 25.84
CA ARG A 382 -8.26 -14.59 25.51
C ARG A 382 -7.77 -15.23 24.21
N VAL A 383 -7.41 -14.43 23.21
CA VAL A 383 -7.04 -14.94 21.87
C VAL A 383 -5.62 -15.52 21.85
N ALA A 384 -4.67 -14.80 22.44
CA ALA A 384 -3.24 -15.11 22.43
C ALA A 384 -2.52 -14.49 23.65
N PRO A 385 -2.84 -14.91 24.89
CA PRO A 385 -2.37 -14.27 26.12
C PRO A 385 -0.83 -14.23 26.24
N GLN A 386 -0.13 -15.16 25.62
CA GLN A 386 1.33 -15.20 25.59
C GLN A 386 1.95 -13.98 24.88
N LEU A 387 1.25 -13.39 23.91
CA LEU A 387 1.76 -12.24 23.13
C LEU A 387 1.67 -10.92 23.90
N THR A 388 0.85 -10.84 24.94
CA THR A 388 0.72 -9.61 25.77
C THR A 388 1.94 -9.40 26.66
N LYS A 389 2.72 -10.46 26.90
CA LYS A 389 3.85 -10.54 27.86
C LYS A 389 3.51 -9.94 29.23
N GLY A 390 2.28 -10.17 29.69
CA GLY A 390 1.79 -9.69 30.99
C GLY A 390 1.46 -8.20 31.05
N GLY A 391 1.39 -7.51 29.90
CA GLY A 391 0.93 -6.12 29.84
C GLY A 391 -0.56 -5.99 30.21
N PRO A 392 -1.01 -4.84 30.76
CA PRO A 392 -2.38 -4.67 31.24
C PRO A 392 -3.42 -4.65 30.10
N PRO A 393 -4.67 -5.10 30.35
CA PRO A 393 -5.76 -5.03 29.37
C PRO A 393 -6.11 -3.58 28.99
N PRO A 394 -6.66 -3.35 27.79
CA PRO A 394 -7.07 -2.01 27.36
C PRO A 394 -8.23 -1.49 28.21
N ILE A 395 -8.29 -0.17 28.39
CA ILE A 395 -9.39 0.52 29.05
C ILE A 395 -10.53 0.74 28.04
N GLY A 396 -11.76 0.41 28.43
CA GLY A 396 -12.97 0.85 27.73
C GLY A 396 -13.25 0.18 26.37
N ALA A 397 -12.42 -0.77 25.94
CA ALA A 397 -12.68 -1.58 24.76
C ALA A 397 -13.94 -2.45 24.98
N THR A 398 -14.82 -2.51 23.98
CA THR A 398 -16.06 -3.31 24.04
C THR A 398 -16.45 -3.84 22.66
N LYS A 399 -17.43 -4.75 22.64
CA LYS A 399 -18.00 -5.28 21.40
C LYS A 399 -18.78 -4.19 20.66
N ALA A 400 -18.48 -4.01 19.38
CA ALA A 400 -19.25 -3.14 18.49
C ALA A 400 -20.51 -3.84 17.97
N ASN A 401 -21.54 -3.06 17.65
CA ASN A 401 -22.74 -3.54 16.98
C ASN A 401 -22.54 -3.57 15.46
N LEU A 402 -21.81 -4.57 14.96
CA LEU A 402 -21.46 -4.69 13.55
C LEU A 402 -22.49 -5.55 12.79
N ASP A 403 -22.70 -5.25 11.52
CA ASP A 403 -23.35 -6.18 10.59
C ASP A 403 -22.45 -7.39 10.29
N ASN A 404 -23.01 -8.41 9.62
CA ASN A 404 -22.32 -9.68 9.41
C ASN A 404 -21.02 -9.53 8.58
N VAL A 405 -21.06 -8.73 7.51
CA VAL A 405 -19.91 -8.54 6.61
C VAL A 405 -18.80 -7.79 7.33
N THR A 406 -19.15 -6.71 8.03
CA THR A 406 -18.21 -5.92 8.81
C THR A 406 -17.65 -6.75 9.98
N THR A 407 -18.48 -7.57 10.64
CA THR A 407 -18.00 -8.49 11.70
C THR A 407 -16.97 -9.47 11.15
N ASP A 408 -17.23 -10.08 9.98
CA ASP A 408 -16.32 -11.04 9.35
C ASP A 408 -14.98 -10.39 9.00
N ILE A 409 -15.00 -9.24 8.32
CA ILE A 409 -13.79 -8.48 7.94
C ILE A 409 -12.99 -8.03 9.18
N ILE A 410 -13.64 -7.44 10.19
CA ILE A 410 -12.94 -6.97 11.39
C ILE A 410 -12.42 -8.15 12.23
N THR A 411 -13.09 -9.31 12.20
CA THR A 411 -12.56 -10.54 12.81
C THR A 411 -11.28 -10.99 12.11
N GLN A 412 -11.25 -10.96 10.77
CA GLN A 412 -10.04 -11.27 10.00
C GLN A 412 -8.89 -10.33 10.39
N PHE A 413 -9.14 -9.01 10.47
CA PHE A 413 -8.11 -8.04 10.86
C PHE A 413 -7.58 -8.32 12.26
N GLY A 414 -8.47 -8.50 13.25
CA GLY A 414 -8.05 -8.80 14.61
C GLY A 414 -7.17 -10.05 14.73
N PHE A 415 -7.40 -11.08 13.89
CA PHE A 415 -6.51 -12.25 13.83
C PHE A 415 -5.24 -12.01 13.02
N GLN A 416 -5.27 -11.16 11.99
CA GLN A 416 -4.06 -10.76 11.27
C GLN A 416 -3.08 -10.02 12.19
N GLU A 417 -3.58 -9.11 13.03
CA GLU A 417 -2.78 -8.39 14.03
C GLU A 417 -2.13 -9.32 15.07
N VAL A 418 -2.80 -10.44 15.40
CA VAL A 418 -2.20 -11.49 16.25
C VAL A 418 -1.01 -12.12 15.54
N GLY A 419 -1.13 -12.38 14.24
CA GLY A 419 -0.05 -12.84 13.37
C GLY A 419 1.12 -11.84 13.33
N HIS A 420 0.85 -10.55 13.14
CA HIS A 420 1.87 -9.50 13.12
C HIS A 420 2.65 -9.43 14.44
N LEU A 421 1.93 -9.40 15.57
CA LEU A 421 2.54 -9.45 16.90
C LEU A 421 3.45 -10.66 17.06
N ARG A 422 3.00 -11.85 16.62
CA ARG A 422 3.80 -13.08 16.65
C ARG A 422 5.03 -12.97 15.76
N ALA A 423 4.90 -12.49 14.53
CA ALA A 423 5.99 -12.35 13.57
C ALA A 423 7.12 -11.44 14.09
N ILE A 424 6.74 -10.28 14.64
CA ILE A 424 7.70 -9.33 15.20
C ILE A 424 8.33 -9.91 16.46
N GLN A 425 7.55 -10.47 17.38
CA GLN A 425 8.08 -11.04 18.63
C GLN A 425 8.92 -12.32 18.44
N ASN A 426 8.78 -13.01 17.31
CA ASN A 426 9.67 -14.11 16.90
C ASN A 426 11.00 -13.59 16.35
N THR A 427 11.02 -12.36 15.83
CA THR A 427 12.21 -11.73 15.23
C THR A 427 13.01 -10.91 16.24
N VAL A 428 12.33 -10.26 17.18
CA VAL A 428 12.91 -9.41 18.22
C VAL A 428 12.29 -9.69 19.59
N THR A 429 12.98 -9.31 20.67
CA THR A 429 12.48 -9.56 22.02
C THR A 429 11.16 -8.86 22.30
N GLY A 430 10.92 -7.64 21.80
CA GLY A 430 9.68 -6.91 22.03
C GLY A 430 9.47 -6.56 23.51
N PHE A 431 8.24 -6.17 23.85
CA PHE A 431 7.91 -5.69 25.20
C PHE A 431 6.47 -6.05 25.60
N PRO A 432 6.12 -5.95 26.90
CA PRO A 432 4.74 -6.09 27.36
C PRO A 432 3.81 -5.06 26.70
N ARG A 433 2.60 -5.51 26.34
CA ARG A 433 1.52 -4.66 25.82
C ARG A 433 1.42 -3.36 26.64
N PRO A 434 1.52 -2.18 26.04
CA PRO A 434 1.35 -0.92 26.77
C PRO A 434 -0.10 -0.79 27.26
N LEU A 435 -0.34 0.04 28.28
CA LEU A 435 -1.71 0.37 28.67
C LEU A 435 -2.36 1.20 27.56
N LEU A 436 -3.38 0.64 26.93
CA LEU A 436 -4.16 1.29 25.89
C LEU A 436 -5.46 1.87 26.46
N ASN A 437 -5.95 2.95 25.88
CA ASN A 437 -7.28 3.49 26.16
C ASN A 437 -8.11 3.54 24.88
N LEU A 438 -9.04 2.59 24.78
CA LEU A 438 -9.94 2.39 23.65
C LEU A 438 -11.38 2.80 23.98
N SER A 439 -11.60 3.56 25.06
CA SER A 439 -12.95 4.02 25.42
C SER A 439 -13.55 4.93 24.35
N SER A 440 -14.88 4.89 24.20
CA SER A 440 -15.61 5.81 23.33
C SER A 440 -15.29 7.28 23.61
N SER A 441 -14.93 7.63 24.86
CA SER A 441 -14.53 8.99 25.22
C SER A 441 -13.21 9.44 24.57
N VAL A 442 -12.23 8.55 24.35
CA VAL A 442 -10.99 8.89 23.63
C VAL A 442 -11.31 9.16 22.17
N PHE A 443 -12.08 8.30 21.52
CA PHE A 443 -12.52 8.51 20.13
C PHE A 443 -13.37 9.78 19.98
N ALA A 444 -14.28 10.06 20.92
CA ALA A 444 -15.03 11.31 20.94
C ALA A 444 -14.11 12.54 21.05
N GLY A 445 -13.03 12.46 21.84
CA GLY A 445 -12.00 13.49 21.92
C GLY A 445 -11.29 13.72 20.58
N VAL A 446 -10.86 12.63 19.92
CA VAL A 446 -10.24 12.71 18.58
C VAL A 446 -11.17 13.40 17.58
N ILE A 447 -12.44 13.00 17.55
CA ILE A 447 -13.43 13.60 16.64
C ILE A 447 -13.71 15.06 17.01
N LYS A 448 -13.81 15.40 18.30
CA LYS A 448 -13.92 16.80 18.75
C LYS A 448 -12.76 17.64 18.23
N ASP A 449 -11.53 17.15 18.32
CA ASP A 449 -10.34 17.86 17.86
C ASP A 449 -10.30 17.97 16.33
N ALA A 450 -10.75 16.94 15.62
CA ALA A 450 -10.86 16.94 14.16
C ALA A 450 -11.82 18.03 13.66
N PHE A 451 -12.98 18.16 14.30
CA PHE A 451 -13.99 19.16 13.95
C PHE A 451 -13.75 20.53 14.59
N GLY A 452 -12.85 20.64 15.57
CA GLY A 452 -12.63 21.86 16.35
C GLY A 452 -13.83 22.27 17.22
N ARG A 453 -14.78 21.35 17.43
CA ARG A 453 -16.01 21.55 18.21
C ARG A 453 -16.53 20.22 18.70
N GLU A 454 -17.32 20.24 19.76
CA GLU A 454 -18.04 19.05 20.18
C GLU A 454 -19.12 18.68 19.15
N ILE A 455 -19.21 17.38 18.86
CA ILE A 455 -20.36 16.80 18.18
C ILE A 455 -21.26 16.17 19.24
N THR A 456 -22.58 16.34 19.07
CA THR A 456 -23.58 15.89 20.05
C THR A 456 -24.54 14.91 19.37
N PRO A 457 -24.74 13.71 19.94
CA PRO A 457 -24.02 13.11 21.08
C PRO A 457 -22.51 12.93 20.78
N PRO A 458 -21.66 12.64 21.79
CA PRO A 458 -20.26 12.29 21.53
C PRO A 458 -20.11 11.16 20.52
N PHE A 459 -18.99 11.13 19.77
CA PHE A 459 -18.70 10.04 18.85
C PHE A 459 -18.53 8.73 19.62
N ASP A 460 -19.24 7.68 19.20
CA ASP A 460 -19.07 6.35 19.77
C ASP A 460 -18.65 5.37 18.66
N PRO A 461 -17.42 4.82 18.70
CA PRO A 461 -16.94 3.89 17.67
C PRO A 461 -17.69 2.56 17.70
N TYR A 462 -18.26 2.15 18.84
CA TYR A 462 -18.86 0.82 19.00
C TYR A 462 -20.34 0.76 18.60
N ARG A 463 -20.92 1.89 18.20
CA ARG A 463 -22.36 2.06 18.00
C ARG A 463 -22.95 1.24 16.86
N ASN A 464 -22.25 1.19 15.72
CA ASN A 464 -22.67 0.51 14.50
C ASN A 464 -21.46 0.33 13.55
N SER A 465 -21.63 -0.43 12.46
CA SER A 465 -20.58 -0.65 11.45
C SER A 465 -19.97 0.63 10.89
N LEU A 466 -20.78 1.65 10.57
CA LEU A 466 -20.28 2.88 9.95
C LEU A 466 -19.42 3.70 10.91
N ASN A 467 -19.87 3.82 12.16
CA ASN A 467 -19.09 4.43 13.24
C ASN A 467 -17.77 3.68 13.48
N PHE A 468 -17.82 2.34 13.48
CA PHE A 468 -16.63 1.53 13.70
C PHE A 468 -15.64 1.64 12.55
N LEU A 469 -16.10 1.67 11.29
CA LEU A 469 -15.24 1.88 10.12
C LEU A 469 -14.62 3.29 10.12
N ILE A 470 -15.37 4.33 10.46
CA ILE A 470 -14.82 5.70 10.62
C ILE A 470 -13.79 5.76 11.75
N ALA A 471 -14.01 5.03 12.84
CA ALA A 471 -13.03 4.91 13.91
C ALA A 471 -11.78 4.15 13.45
N SER A 472 -11.97 3.06 12.71
CA SER A 472 -10.90 2.21 12.18
C SER A 472 -10.02 2.97 11.18
N TYR A 473 -10.60 3.88 10.39
CA TYR A 473 -9.86 4.78 9.49
C TYR A 473 -8.72 5.56 10.18
N LEU A 474 -8.78 5.74 11.51
CA LEU A 474 -7.73 6.41 12.28
C LEU A 474 -6.45 5.58 12.42
N VAL A 475 -6.53 4.25 12.45
CA VAL A 475 -5.49 3.40 13.05
C VAL A 475 -4.51 2.82 12.02
N PRO A 476 -4.92 1.95 11.07
CA PRO A 476 -3.97 1.24 10.19
C PRO A 476 -3.14 2.18 9.32
N TYR A 477 -3.72 3.31 8.90
CA TYR A 477 -2.97 4.32 8.15
C TYR A 477 -1.75 4.88 8.90
N VAL A 478 -1.81 4.96 10.23
CA VAL A 478 -0.67 5.40 11.05
C VAL A 478 0.38 4.29 11.14
N GLY A 479 -0.06 3.02 11.23
CA GLY A 479 0.78 1.81 11.18
C GLY A 479 1.58 1.72 9.88
N LEU A 480 0.87 1.64 8.74
CA LEU A 480 1.48 1.49 7.42
C LEU A 480 2.49 2.62 7.12
N THR A 481 2.15 3.87 7.47
CA THR A 481 3.05 5.01 7.19
C THR A 481 4.30 4.97 8.07
N GLY A 482 4.23 4.34 9.25
CA GLY A 482 5.39 3.98 10.06
C GLY A 482 6.30 2.95 9.39
N TYR A 483 5.72 1.90 8.79
CA TYR A 483 6.50 0.90 8.05
C TYR A 483 7.19 1.51 6.81
N VAL A 484 6.50 2.37 6.05
CA VAL A 484 7.10 3.12 4.94
C VAL A 484 8.28 3.97 5.44
N GLY A 485 8.12 4.67 6.57
CA GLY A 485 9.16 5.50 7.16
C GLY A 485 10.34 4.73 7.76
N ALA A 486 10.10 3.52 8.27
CA ALA A 486 11.14 2.67 8.87
C ALA A 486 11.98 1.94 7.82
N ASN A 487 11.37 1.48 6.73
CA ASN A 487 12.00 0.67 5.68
C ASN A 487 13.36 1.18 5.16
N PRO A 488 13.54 2.48 4.79
CA PRO A 488 14.83 2.96 4.30
C PRO A 488 15.97 2.82 5.31
N ASN A 489 15.66 2.75 6.60
CA ASN A 489 16.63 2.69 7.69
C ASN A 489 17.04 1.26 8.09
N LEU A 490 16.37 0.23 7.53
CA LEU A 490 16.66 -1.16 7.84
C LEU A 490 17.91 -1.67 7.12
N ILE A 491 18.69 -2.49 7.83
CA ILE A 491 19.97 -3.01 7.34
C ILE A 491 19.83 -4.49 6.96
N LYS A 492 19.33 -5.34 7.85
CA LYS A 492 19.29 -6.80 7.67
C LYS A 492 18.20 -7.21 6.67
N PRO A 493 18.51 -8.13 5.74
CA PRO A 493 17.50 -8.68 4.83
C PRO A 493 16.27 -9.26 5.55
N THR A 494 16.47 -9.93 6.70
CA THR A 494 15.35 -10.49 7.50
C THR A 494 14.40 -9.40 8.00
N SER A 495 14.94 -8.29 8.51
CA SER A 495 14.15 -7.14 8.97
C SER A 495 13.43 -6.44 7.82
N LYS A 496 14.11 -6.30 6.67
CA LYS A 496 13.50 -5.76 5.44
C LYS A 496 12.36 -6.63 4.92
N SER A 497 12.52 -7.95 4.91
CA SER A 497 11.46 -8.89 4.52
C SER A 497 10.26 -8.79 5.46
N LEU A 498 10.50 -8.80 6.78
CA LEU A 498 9.43 -8.67 7.77
C LEU A 498 8.64 -7.37 7.59
N VAL A 499 9.33 -6.23 7.52
CA VAL A 499 8.66 -4.92 7.35
C VAL A 499 7.92 -4.80 6.02
N ALA A 500 8.44 -5.38 4.93
CA ALA A 500 7.71 -5.39 3.66
C ALA A 500 6.44 -6.26 3.73
N GLY A 501 6.51 -7.42 4.37
CA GLY A 501 5.35 -8.30 4.58
C GLY A 501 4.27 -7.64 5.43
N LEU A 502 4.65 -6.97 6.52
CA LEU A 502 3.75 -6.20 7.39
C LEU A 502 3.14 -5.02 6.61
N LEU A 503 3.99 -4.22 5.94
CA LEU A 503 3.53 -3.06 5.17
C LEU A 503 2.45 -3.42 4.14
N GLY A 504 2.56 -4.57 3.47
CA GLY A 504 1.57 -5.00 2.49
C GLY A 504 0.20 -5.25 3.13
N VAL A 505 0.14 -5.96 4.26
CA VAL A 505 -1.14 -6.26 4.93
C VAL A 505 -1.73 -5.02 5.60
N GLU A 506 -0.91 -4.23 6.30
CA GLU A 506 -1.31 -2.96 6.92
C GLU A 506 -1.91 -1.98 5.89
N SER A 507 -1.26 -1.87 4.72
CA SER A 507 -1.77 -1.05 3.63
C SER A 507 -3.07 -1.60 3.07
N GLY A 508 -3.19 -2.93 3.04
CA GLY A 508 -4.41 -3.60 2.64
C GLY A 508 -5.58 -3.35 3.61
N GLN A 509 -5.34 -3.39 4.92
CA GLN A 509 -6.38 -3.14 5.92
C GLN A 509 -6.91 -1.70 5.83
N ASP A 510 -6.01 -0.71 5.73
CA ASP A 510 -6.39 0.68 5.48
C ASP A 510 -7.24 0.80 4.21
N ALA A 511 -6.79 0.18 3.11
CA ALA A 511 -7.46 0.25 1.83
C ALA A 511 -8.85 -0.44 1.82
N VAL A 512 -9.03 -1.56 2.50
CA VAL A 512 -10.35 -2.19 2.68
C VAL A 512 -11.29 -1.26 3.45
N ILE A 513 -10.83 -0.66 4.55
CA ILE A 513 -11.64 0.30 5.32
C ILE A 513 -12.01 1.49 4.43
N ARG A 514 -11.04 2.03 3.67
CA ARG A 514 -11.26 3.13 2.74
C ARG A 514 -12.23 2.75 1.63
N ALA A 515 -12.15 1.56 1.05
CA ALA A 515 -13.09 1.07 0.04
C ALA A 515 -14.53 1.04 0.56
N LEU A 516 -14.75 0.41 1.72
CA LEU A 516 -16.06 0.32 2.36
C LEU A 516 -16.63 1.71 2.69
N LEU A 517 -15.79 2.63 3.18
CA LEU A 517 -16.21 4.01 3.42
C LEU A 517 -16.42 4.80 2.13
N TYR A 518 -15.67 4.52 1.05
CA TYR A 518 -15.74 5.23 -0.22
C TYR A 518 -17.07 5.01 -0.94
N GLU A 519 -17.58 3.78 -0.94
CA GLU A 519 -18.94 3.47 -1.43
C GLU A 519 -20.02 4.24 -0.65
N ARG A 520 -19.73 4.59 0.61
CA ARG A 520 -20.64 5.25 1.54
C ARG A 520 -20.30 6.74 1.74
N ARG A 521 -19.40 7.32 0.95
CA ARG A 521 -18.80 8.65 1.20
C ARG A 521 -19.82 9.79 1.30
N GLU A 522 -20.91 9.72 0.52
CA GLU A 522 -22.00 10.70 0.52
C GLU A 522 -23.05 10.44 1.61
N MET A 523 -23.01 9.28 2.26
CA MET A 523 -23.94 8.91 3.32
C MET A 523 -23.71 9.81 4.55
N ARG A 524 -24.81 10.26 5.16
CA ARG A 524 -24.77 11.00 6.43
C ARG A 524 -24.73 10.02 7.58
N VAL A 525 -23.77 10.22 8.48
CA VAL A 525 -23.59 9.40 9.69
C VAL A 525 -24.58 9.87 10.73
N GLU A 526 -25.59 9.05 11.01
CA GLU A 526 -26.59 9.33 12.05
C GLU A 526 -25.99 9.16 13.45
N PRO A 527 -26.31 10.04 14.42
CA PRO A 527 -27.23 11.19 14.37
C PRO A 527 -26.56 12.54 14.04
N TYR A 528 -25.32 12.52 13.55
CA TYR A 528 -24.51 13.75 13.44
C TYR A 528 -24.90 14.62 12.25
N ASN A 529 -25.59 14.05 11.26
CA ASN A 529 -25.93 14.71 10.00
C ASN A 529 -24.68 15.27 9.29
N ILE A 530 -23.58 14.52 9.33
CA ILE A 530 -22.28 14.82 8.71
C ILE A 530 -21.94 13.66 7.77
N THR A 531 -21.39 13.96 6.59
CA THR A 531 -21.08 12.90 5.60
C THR A 531 -19.85 12.10 6.01
N VAL A 532 -19.76 10.85 5.53
CA VAL A 532 -18.56 10.01 5.70
C VAL A 532 -17.32 10.69 5.10
N ALA A 533 -17.46 11.31 3.92
CA ALA A 533 -16.38 12.09 3.30
C ALA A 533 -15.90 13.23 4.22
N GLU A 534 -16.82 13.96 4.85
CA GLU A 534 -16.43 15.04 5.78
C GLU A 534 -15.73 14.49 7.03
N PHE A 535 -16.21 13.40 7.63
CA PHE A 535 -15.51 12.74 8.75
C PHE A 535 -14.07 12.38 8.39
N THR A 536 -13.88 11.66 7.28
CA THR A 536 -12.54 11.21 6.86
C THR A 536 -11.62 12.38 6.51
N ASN A 537 -12.13 13.42 5.83
CA ASN A 537 -11.36 14.63 5.54
C ASN A 537 -10.91 15.34 6.82
N ARG A 538 -11.80 15.53 7.82
CA ARG A 538 -11.46 16.17 9.09
C ARG A 538 -10.46 15.36 9.91
N ILE A 539 -10.59 14.04 9.90
CA ILE A 539 -9.64 13.14 10.55
C ILE A 539 -8.26 13.26 9.91
N SER A 540 -8.18 13.26 8.57
CA SER A 540 -6.90 13.40 7.87
C SER A 540 -6.24 14.76 8.11
N GLU A 541 -7.03 15.84 8.10
CA GLU A 541 -6.58 17.18 8.48
C GLU A 541 -6.00 17.18 9.91
N LEU A 542 -6.66 16.53 10.87
CA LEU A 542 -6.17 16.41 12.23
C LEU A 542 -4.82 15.67 12.28
N ARG A 543 -4.70 14.50 11.65
CA ARG A 543 -3.45 13.73 11.66
C ARG A 543 -2.29 14.50 11.04
N ASN A 544 -2.53 15.30 10.00
CA ASN A 544 -1.54 16.21 9.43
C ASN A 544 -1.12 17.32 10.42
N ARG A 545 -2.08 17.96 11.10
CA ARG A 545 -1.80 18.98 12.13
C ARG A 545 -0.97 18.41 13.29
N LEU A 546 -1.35 17.23 13.79
CA LEU A 546 -0.65 16.57 14.89
C LEU A 546 0.75 16.09 14.49
N GLY A 547 0.91 15.58 13.26
CA GLY A 547 2.20 15.16 12.74
C GLY A 547 3.22 16.30 12.58
N ARG A 548 2.75 17.52 12.29
CA ARG A 548 3.56 18.75 12.12
C ARG A 548 4.57 18.68 10.97
N SER A 549 4.20 18.00 9.87
CA SER A 549 5.12 17.67 8.77
C SER A 549 4.47 17.76 7.39
N GLY A 550 3.56 18.72 7.22
CA GLY A 550 2.79 18.89 5.99
C GLY A 550 1.70 17.83 5.80
N VAL A 551 1.33 17.61 4.54
CA VAL A 551 0.32 16.63 4.14
C VAL A 551 0.98 15.25 4.03
N LYS A 552 0.52 14.31 4.84
CA LYS A 552 0.90 12.89 4.80
C LYS A 552 -0.32 11.98 4.95
N ASP A 553 -1.49 12.53 4.65
CA ASP A 553 -2.79 11.91 4.83
C ASP A 553 -3.86 12.78 4.18
N GLU A 554 -4.78 12.14 3.51
CA GLU A 554 -5.85 12.74 2.76
C GLU A 554 -7.12 11.92 2.96
N GLY A 555 -8.26 12.60 3.09
CA GLY A 555 -9.55 11.92 3.22
C GLY A 555 -10.02 11.31 1.90
N LEU A 556 -11.24 10.79 1.89
CA LEU A 556 -11.79 10.05 0.74
C LEU A 556 -12.14 10.95 -0.46
N VAL A 557 -12.31 12.25 -0.23
CA VAL A 557 -12.61 13.22 -1.28
C VAL A 557 -11.69 14.43 -1.12
N VAL A 558 -10.89 14.69 -2.13
CA VAL A 558 -9.90 15.78 -2.15
C VAL A 558 -10.20 16.78 -3.27
N PRO A 559 -9.70 18.02 -3.17
CA PRO A 559 -9.63 18.91 -4.33
C PRO A 559 -8.91 18.22 -5.50
N ILE A 560 -9.39 18.42 -6.73
CA ILE A 560 -8.84 17.77 -7.93
C ILE A 560 -7.32 17.91 -8.05
N ALA A 561 -6.77 19.05 -7.65
CA ALA A 561 -5.34 19.33 -7.71
C ALA A 561 -4.48 18.43 -6.78
N LEU A 562 -5.08 17.80 -5.76
CA LEU A 562 -4.43 16.87 -4.85
C LEU A 562 -4.64 15.41 -5.25
N GLY A 563 -5.73 15.09 -5.97
CA GLY A 563 -5.95 13.71 -6.42
C GLY A 563 -4.95 13.29 -7.50
N ALA A 564 -4.93 12.00 -7.80
CA ALA A 564 -3.96 11.40 -8.72
C ALA A 564 -3.89 12.15 -10.07
N GLU A 565 -2.66 12.43 -10.51
CA GLU A 565 -2.32 13.26 -11.68
C GLU A 565 -2.93 14.69 -11.69
N GLY A 566 -3.53 15.14 -10.58
CA GLY A 566 -4.30 16.38 -10.53
C GLY A 566 -5.61 16.31 -11.34
N ARG A 567 -6.22 15.12 -11.46
CA ARG A 567 -7.32 14.85 -12.41
C ARG A 567 -8.59 14.26 -11.81
N VAL A 568 -8.53 13.79 -10.57
CA VAL A 568 -9.64 13.14 -9.87
C VAL A 568 -9.84 13.75 -8.49
N SER A 569 -11.07 13.74 -7.99
CA SER A 569 -11.38 14.16 -6.62
C SER A 569 -11.56 12.98 -5.67
N GLY A 570 -11.86 11.78 -6.20
CA GLY A 570 -11.89 10.55 -5.43
C GLY A 570 -10.49 10.17 -4.96
N ASN A 571 -10.39 9.68 -3.72
CA ASN A 571 -9.10 9.35 -3.11
C ASN A 571 -9.19 8.10 -2.24
N VAL A 572 -9.51 6.97 -2.88
CA VAL A 572 -9.65 5.67 -2.20
C VAL A 572 -8.33 5.23 -1.54
N LEU A 573 -7.17 5.67 -2.07
CA LEU A 573 -5.85 5.50 -1.45
C LEU A 573 -5.19 6.86 -1.27
N SER A 574 -4.66 7.14 -0.08
CA SER A 574 -3.96 8.40 0.23
C SER A 574 -2.46 8.30 -0.04
N ALA A 575 -1.98 9.03 -1.04
CA ALA A 575 -0.61 8.97 -1.53
C ALA A 575 -0.08 10.36 -1.94
N ASN A 576 1.22 10.48 -2.19
CA ASN A 576 1.83 11.74 -2.62
C ASN A 576 1.59 12.03 -4.12
N GLN A 577 2.20 13.10 -4.65
CA GLN A 577 2.01 13.53 -6.05
C GLN A 577 2.52 12.53 -7.11
N ASP A 578 3.42 11.63 -6.74
CA ASP A 578 3.86 10.51 -7.56
C ASP A 578 3.14 9.20 -7.17
N SER A 579 2.04 9.32 -6.43
CA SER A 579 1.22 8.22 -5.93
C SER A 579 1.99 7.21 -5.10
N LEU A 580 2.95 7.67 -4.29
CA LEU A 580 3.64 6.84 -3.30
C LEU A 580 3.03 7.02 -1.91
N SER A 581 2.87 5.94 -1.15
CA SER A 581 2.45 6.01 0.25
C SER A 581 3.40 6.87 1.07
N TYR A 582 2.85 7.65 2.01
CA TYR A 582 3.63 8.56 2.84
C TYR A 582 4.43 7.81 3.92
N GLY A 583 5.65 8.27 4.21
CA GLY A 583 6.43 7.80 5.35
C GLY A 583 6.29 8.71 6.58
N ARG A 584 6.08 8.12 7.76
CA ARG A 584 6.13 8.80 9.06
C ARG A 584 7.28 8.31 9.93
N THR A 585 7.87 9.24 10.67
CA THR A 585 8.85 9.00 11.72
C THR A 585 8.15 8.59 13.02
N PRO A 586 8.87 7.92 13.94
CA PRO A 586 8.35 7.61 15.27
C PRO A 586 7.78 8.82 16.02
N ALA A 587 8.43 9.98 15.94
CA ALA A 587 7.94 11.19 16.60
C ALA A 587 6.59 11.66 16.02
N GLU A 588 6.44 11.66 14.69
CA GLU A 588 5.17 12.01 14.04
C GLU A 588 4.05 11.07 14.47
N ILE A 589 4.34 9.77 14.56
CA ILE A 589 3.38 8.75 15.02
C ILE A 589 2.98 8.99 16.47
N LEU A 590 3.95 9.17 17.38
CA LEU A 590 3.68 9.41 18.81
C LEU A 590 2.82 10.66 19.03
N ARG A 591 3.09 11.76 18.31
CA ARG A 591 2.26 12.97 18.36
C ARG A 591 0.80 12.71 18.00
N ILE A 592 0.57 11.85 17.01
CA ILE A 592 -0.77 11.49 16.53
C ILE A 592 -1.46 10.58 17.56
N VAL A 593 -0.83 9.48 17.97
CA VAL A 593 -1.47 8.50 18.87
C VAL A 593 -1.62 8.98 20.31
N TYR A 594 -0.81 9.97 20.73
CA TYR A 594 -1.02 10.67 21.99
C TYR A 594 -2.07 11.79 21.90
N GLY A 595 -2.50 12.16 20.69
CA GLY A 595 -3.60 13.08 20.42
C GLY A 595 -3.30 14.56 20.68
N ASN A 596 -2.08 14.92 21.10
CA ASN A 596 -1.77 16.28 21.56
C ASN A 596 -0.69 17.00 20.73
N GLY A 597 -0.14 16.36 19.69
CA GLY A 597 0.86 16.99 18.82
C GLY A 597 2.25 17.09 19.44
N ASN A 598 2.50 16.42 20.58
CA ASN A 598 3.77 16.39 21.29
C ASN A 598 4.17 14.95 21.67
N GLU A 599 5.22 14.43 21.03
CA GLU A 599 5.76 13.07 21.23
C GLU A 599 6.29 12.81 22.64
N ARG A 600 6.47 13.86 23.45
CA ARG A 600 6.98 13.76 24.84
C ARG A 600 5.88 13.68 25.89
N VAL A 601 4.62 13.86 25.49
CA VAL A 601 3.49 13.91 26.43
C VAL A 601 2.54 12.76 26.12
N PRO A 602 2.60 11.66 26.86
CA PRO A 602 1.62 10.58 26.76
C PRO A 602 0.17 11.07 26.88
N GLY A 603 -0.74 10.38 26.20
CA GLY A 603 -2.15 10.75 26.13
C GLY A 603 -2.91 9.89 25.12
N GLY A 604 -4.14 10.29 24.80
CA GLY A 604 -4.95 9.64 23.76
C GLY A 604 -5.06 8.13 23.97
N PHE A 605 -4.65 7.37 22.95
CA PHE A 605 -4.68 5.91 22.97
C PHE A 605 -3.63 5.28 23.91
N PHE A 606 -2.60 6.03 24.30
CA PHE A 606 -1.50 5.56 25.15
C PHE A 606 -1.36 6.44 26.41
N PRO A 607 -2.29 6.35 27.38
CA PRO A 607 -2.31 7.22 28.57
C PRO A 607 -1.04 7.15 29.42
N ARG A 608 -0.26 6.05 29.35
CA ARG A 608 1.03 5.88 30.05
C ARG A 608 2.25 5.84 29.11
N GLY A 609 2.03 6.22 27.87
CA GLY A 609 3.03 6.25 26.81
C GLY A 609 3.25 4.90 26.16
N ALA A 610 3.71 4.96 24.91
CA ALA A 610 4.17 3.82 24.16
C ALA A 610 5.47 3.23 24.76
N ASN A 611 5.73 1.97 24.44
CA ASN A 611 6.86 1.16 24.90
C ASN A 611 7.95 1.01 23.82
N GLY A 612 9.07 0.40 24.20
CA GLY A 612 10.26 0.21 23.36
C GLY A 612 11.26 1.36 23.46
N ARG A 613 12.51 1.11 23.08
CA ARG A 613 13.61 2.09 23.26
C ARG A 613 13.32 3.43 22.58
N ILE A 614 12.78 3.39 21.36
CA ILE A 614 12.45 4.61 20.60
C ILE A 614 11.40 5.44 21.34
N ALA A 615 10.24 4.87 21.66
CA ALA A 615 9.16 5.62 22.30
C ALA A 615 9.56 6.13 23.69
N ARG A 616 10.23 5.29 24.48
CA ARG A 616 10.72 5.64 25.82
C ARG A 616 11.85 6.68 25.80
N SER A 617 12.51 6.91 24.67
CA SER A 617 13.53 7.97 24.58
C SER A 617 12.95 9.40 24.53
N TYR A 618 11.64 9.55 24.27
CA TYR A 618 10.96 10.84 24.22
C TYR A 618 10.33 11.27 25.57
N ILE A 619 10.17 10.33 26.50
CA ILE A 619 9.52 10.53 27.81
C ILE A 619 10.61 10.49 28.87
#